data_AF-A0A8S3XPA8-F1
#
_entry.id   AF-A0A8S3XPA8-F1
#
_cell.length_a   1.000
_cell.length_b   1.000
_cell.length_c   1.000
_cell.angle_alpha   90.00
_cell.angle_beta   90.00
_cell.angle_gamma   90.00
#
_symmetry.space_group_name_H-M   'P 1'
#
loop_
_entity.id
_entity.type
_entity.pdbx_description
1 polymer ?
#
loop_
_entity_poly.entity_id
_entity_poly.type
_entity_poly.pdbx_seq_one_letter_code
_entity_poly.pdbx_strand_id
1 'polypeptide(L)'
;MAHGIERFFLLSYCLACCWPGLVARSQLRVVRQWAELDFVFPSEEAKRSAIAKRYYVPGNSVPIDVDVHHRQGAMRSRIFVTIPRFDEGRPMTLGTVDDQGRISAYPDYAWHDNQGLNCNGMTSVFRVAIDECNRLWVMDTGKIGEKQVCPPQVLAFDLSSDRLIYRHIVKESSYIPSSLFITPVVDVRRNGGDCSDTFLYVADVSGFGFLVLDVANDRTWRVTHRLAFPFPSRGTFTIDGESFDLMDGVLGMALSPPRTGKESYLYFHALASTTENVVRTSILRNSSFIDDVNAQPQSMNVFAEERPNQSAAEAMDRNGILYFGLMDPPSIWCWNSATEFSPRNFHPVAIDQETLQFASGLKIVNNLKGEQELWVLTSSFQRVMTGSLSSNRVNFRIHAEKISVLMANSPCAVPPKDRNHGHYANLISMKDDNHIMFRYGAVSYL
;
A
#
# COMPACT_ATOMS: atom_id res chain seq x y z
N MET A 1 -32.87 65.48 -37.18
CA MET A 1 -34.30 65.30 -36.84
C MET A 1 -34.72 63.93 -37.31
N ALA A 2 -35.35 63.14 -36.42
CA ALA A 2 -36.12 61.91 -36.66
C ALA A 2 -35.37 60.70 -37.28
N HIS A 3 -35.56 59.43 -36.91
CA HIS A 3 -36.38 58.73 -35.91
C HIS A 3 -35.74 57.35 -35.70
N GLY A 4 -35.91 56.76 -34.51
CA GLY A 4 -35.71 55.32 -34.31
C GLY A 4 -36.91 54.50 -34.79
N ILE A 5 -36.74 53.19 -34.89
CA ILE A 5 -37.72 52.12 -34.59
C ILE A 5 -37.01 50.76 -34.70
N GLU A 6 -37.56 49.83 -33.93
CA GLU A 6 -37.06 48.56 -33.43
C GLU A 6 -36.97 47.39 -34.44
N ARG A 7 -36.08 46.45 -34.09
CA ARG A 7 -36.17 44.97 -34.14
C ARG A 7 -36.98 44.30 -35.27
N PHE A 8 -36.36 43.36 -36.00
CA PHE A 8 -36.64 41.90 -35.90
C PHE A 8 -35.76 41.04 -36.87
N PHE A 9 -35.05 40.07 -36.26
CA PHE A 9 -34.80 38.67 -36.67
C PHE A 9 -33.99 38.27 -37.94
N LEU A 10 -32.83 37.64 -37.66
CA LEU A 10 -32.39 36.27 -38.04
C LEU A 10 -31.00 36.21 -38.66
N LEU A 11 -30.04 35.68 -37.88
CA LEU A 11 -28.90 34.83 -38.29
C LEU A 11 -28.14 34.51 -36.99
N SER A 12 -28.42 33.38 -36.32
CA SER A 12 -27.78 32.08 -36.56
C SER A 12 -26.26 32.19 -36.64
N TYR A 13 -25.56 31.89 -35.54
CA TYR A 13 -24.51 30.86 -35.46
C TYR A 13 -23.86 30.83 -34.06
N CYS A 14 -23.82 29.63 -33.46
CA CYS A 14 -22.86 29.17 -32.47
C CYS A 14 -22.64 29.97 -31.17
N LEU A 15 -23.60 29.89 -30.25
CA LEU A 15 -23.32 29.94 -28.80
C LEU A 15 -23.68 28.58 -28.17
N ALA A 16 -23.00 27.54 -28.63
CA ALA A 16 -22.86 26.27 -27.92
C ALA A 16 -21.39 26.09 -27.52
N CYS A 17 -20.78 27.14 -26.98
CA CYS A 17 -19.46 27.09 -26.38
C CYS A 17 -19.64 27.03 -24.86
N CYS A 18 -19.08 25.96 -24.29
CA CYS A 18 -18.71 25.87 -22.88
C CYS A 18 -19.88 25.74 -21.90
N TRP A 19 -20.57 24.60 -21.92
CA TRP A 19 -20.78 23.93 -20.64
C TRP A 19 -19.47 23.23 -20.29
N PRO A 20 -18.64 23.74 -19.36
CA PRO A 20 -17.77 22.83 -18.66
C PRO A 20 -18.71 21.89 -17.94
N GLY A 21 -18.82 20.66 -18.45
CA GLY A 21 -19.40 19.57 -17.68
C GLY A 21 -18.77 19.65 -16.30
N LEU A 22 -19.62 19.68 -15.27
CA LEU A 22 -19.22 19.62 -13.88
C LEU A 22 -18.37 18.36 -13.68
N VAL A 23 -17.07 18.46 -13.92
CA VAL A 23 -16.09 17.61 -13.26
C VAL A 23 -16.13 18.10 -11.84
N ALA A 24 -17.01 17.50 -11.04
CA ALA A 24 -16.96 17.64 -9.59
C ALA A 24 -15.55 17.24 -9.20
N ARG A 25 -14.73 18.24 -8.87
CA ARG A 25 -13.32 18.12 -8.54
C ARG A 25 -13.25 17.52 -7.14
N SER A 26 -13.57 16.22 -7.04
CA SER A 26 -13.43 15.47 -5.81
C SER A 26 -11.95 15.27 -5.53
N GLN A 27 -11.36 16.19 -4.78
CA GLN A 27 -9.94 16.19 -4.47
C GLN A 27 -9.72 15.51 -3.12
N LEU A 28 -8.68 14.70 -3.02
CA LEU A 28 -8.19 14.20 -1.74
C LEU A 28 -7.74 15.38 -0.87
N ARG A 29 -8.26 15.51 0.35
CA ARG A 29 -7.86 16.60 1.25
C ARG A 29 -6.54 16.28 1.92
N VAL A 30 -5.67 17.28 2.06
CA VAL A 30 -4.44 17.16 2.85
C VAL A 30 -4.80 17.18 4.34
N VAL A 31 -4.48 16.10 5.06
CA VAL A 31 -4.67 15.96 6.51
C VAL A 31 -3.45 16.49 7.26
N ARG A 32 -2.25 16.10 6.82
CA ARG A 32 -0.96 16.54 7.38
C ARG A 32 0.08 16.67 6.27
N GLN A 33 1.06 17.52 6.49
CA GLN A 33 2.15 17.72 5.54
C GLN A 33 3.43 18.19 6.22
N TRP A 34 4.57 17.84 5.62
CA TRP A 34 5.89 18.10 6.19
C TRP A 34 6.89 18.49 5.11
N ALA A 35 7.72 19.49 5.42
CA ALA A 35 9.01 19.64 4.76
C ALA A 35 10.01 18.64 5.33
N GLU A 36 10.09 18.57 6.66
CA GLU A 36 10.82 17.57 7.43
C GLU A 36 9.93 17.04 8.55
N LEU A 37 10.15 15.79 8.96
CA LEU A 37 9.40 15.19 10.07
C LEU A 37 9.85 15.77 11.41
N ASP A 38 8.89 16.05 12.29
CA ASP A 38 9.12 16.51 13.66
C ASP A 38 8.75 15.41 14.67
N PHE A 39 9.61 15.20 15.66
CA PHE A 39 9.55 14.06 16.58
C PHE A 39 9.43 14.50 18.04
N VAL A 40 8.53 13.83 18.76
CA VAL A 40 8.39 13.99 20.22
C VAL A 40 9.27 12.95 20.92
N PHE A 41 10.26 13.44 21.66
CA PHE A 41 11.13 12.62 22.51
C PHE A 41 10.61 12.60 23.96
N PRO A 42 10.90 11.54 24.74
CA PRO A 42 10.51 11.48 26.15
C PRO A 42 11.11 12.60 27.02
N SER A 43 12.30 13.09 26.66
CA SER A 43 12.94 14.24 27.30
C SER A 43 13.95 14.91 26.35
N GLU A 44 14.39 16.11 26.70
CA GLU A 44 15.45 16.82 25.96
C GLU A 44 16.79 16.07 26.03
N GLU A 45 17.08 15.37 27.13
CA GLU A 45 18.25 14.51 27.26
C GLU A 45 18.20 13.33 26.29
N ALA A 46 17.03 12.70 26.15
CA ALA A 46 16.84 11.62 25.18
C ALA A 46 17.09 12.12 23.75
N LYS A 47 16.56 13.31 23.40
CA LYS A 47 16.80 13.96 22.11
C LYS A 47 18.28 14.27 21.88
N ARG A 48 18.94 14.89 22.85
CA ARG A 48 20.39 15.20 22.79
C ARG A 48 21.22 13.93 22.64
N SER A 49 20.91 12.87 23.39
CA SER A 49 21.59 11.58 23.26
C SER A 49 21.36 10.96 21.89
N ALA A 50 20.15 11.04 21.33
CA ALA A 50 19.86 10.49 20.01
C ALA A 50 20.65 11.23 18.92
N ILE A 51 20.76 12.56 19.00
CA ILE A 51 21.57 13.36 18.08
C ILE A 51 23.06 13.03 18.24
N ALA A 52 23.57 13.00 19.48
CA ALA A 52 24.98 12.71 19.76
C ALA A 52 25.42 11.33 19.27
N LYS A 53 24.53 10.32 19.37
CA LYS A 53 24.76 8.96 18.88
C LYS A 53 24.43 8.78 17.39
N ARG A 54 24.00 9.84 16.69
CA ARG A 54 23.48 9.79 15.31
C ARG A 54 22.27 8.86 15.12
N TYR A 55 21.56 8.52 16.19
CA TYR A 55 20.28 7.82 16.14
C TYR A 55 19.17 8.73 15.59
N TYR A 56 19.38 10.04 15.67
CA TYR A 56 18.56 11.04 14.99
C TYR A 56 19.44 12.00 14.20
N VAL A 57 19.18 12.06 12.90
CA VAL A 57 19.71 13.09 12.00
C VAL A 57 18.51 13.84 11.43
N PRO A 58 18.29 15.11 11.78
CA PRO A 58 17.22 15.93 11.22
C PRO A 58 17.24 15.91 9.69
N GLY A 59 16.07 15.94 9.06
CA GLY A 59 15.92 15.86 7.59
C GLY A 59 16.02 14.47 6.97
N ASN A 60 16.63 13.46 7.62
CA ASN A 60 16.86 12.14 7.00
C ASN A 60 15.63 11.20 7.02
N SER A 61 14.59 11.55 7.79
CA SER A 61 13.45 10.66 8.00
C SER A 61 12.42 10.77 6.88
N VAL A 62 12.07 9.65 6.25
CA VAL A 62 11.12 9.57 5.13
C VAL A 62 9.98 8.65 5.55
N PRO A 63 8.73 9.13 5.63
CA PRO A 63 7.60 8.29 5.92
C PRO A 63 7.14 7.56 4.65
N ILE A 64 6.65 6.31 4.78
CA ILE A 64 6.20 5.53 3.60
C ILE A 64 4.80 4.93 3.71
N ASP A 65 4.26 4.75 4.92
CA ASP A 65 2.92 4.21 5.10
C ASP A 65 2.11 5.01 6.11
N VAL A 66 0.79 4.92 5.98
CA VAL A 66 -0.18 5.48 6.91
C VAL A 66 -1.21 4.40 7.22
N ASP A 67 -1.71 4.36 8.44
CA ASP A 67 -2.94 3.63 8.78
C ASP A 67 -3.67 4.37 9.90
N VAL A 68 -4.98 4.16 10.05
CA VAL A 68 -5.80 4.96 10.96
C VAL A 68 -6.68 4.08 11.85
N HIS A 69 -6.51 4.27 13.16
CA HIS A 69 -7.39 3.68 14.16
C HIS A 69 -8.36 4.75 14.67
N HIS A 70 -9.62 4.65 14.27
CA HIS A 70 -10.69 5.46 14.82
C HIS A 70 -11.12 4.91 16.19
N ARG A 71 -11.10 5.76 17.22
CA ARG A 71 -11.44 5.37 18.60
C ARG A 71 -12.80 5.92 19.01
N GLN A 72 -13.55 5.14 19.80
CA GLN A 72 -14.87 5.54 20.30
C GLN A 72 -14.79 6.60 21.40
N GLY A 73 -15.92 7.28 21.65
CA GLY A 73 -16.07 8.26 22.72
C GLY A 73 -15.34 9.57 22.45
N ALA A 74 -14.76 10.17 23.49
CA ALA A 74 -14.02 11.44 23.39
C ALA A 74 -12.55 11.25 22.94
N MET A 75 -12.12 10.01 22.69
CA MET A 75 -10.76 9.73 22.26
C MET A 75 -10.56 10.13 20.79
N ARG A 76 -9.46 10.84 20.50
CA ARG A 76 -9.12 11.20 19.13
C ARG A 76 -8.73 9.98 18.30
N SER A 77 -9.01 9.97 17.01
CA SER A 77 -8.44 8.99 16.08
C SER A 77 -6.91 9.00 16.16
N ARG A 78 -6.28 7.86 15.93
CA ARG A 78 -4.81 7.74 15.85
C ARG A 78 -4.42 7.54 14.39
N ILE A 79 -3.53 8.39 13.90
CA ILE A 79 -2.93 8.27 12.57
C ILE A 79 -1.55 7.69 12.78
N PHE A 80 -1.34 6.45 12.36
CA PHE A 80 -0.05 5.78 12.37
C PHE A 80 0.77 6.19 11.15
N VAL A 81 2.08 6.29 11.33
CA VAL A 81 3.04 6.52 10.26
C VAL A 81 4.25 5.63 10.45
N THR A 82 4.74 5.04 9.37
CA THR A 82 5.97 4.24 9.36
C THR A 82 7.12 5.03 8.76
N ILE A 83 8.30 4.87 9.33
CA ILE A 83 9.52 5.60 8.98
C ILE A 83 10.66 4.58 8.95
N PRO A 84 10.85 3.87 7.84
CA PRO A 84 11.84 2.82 7.76
C PRO A 84 13.24 3.37 7.97
N ARG A 85 14.11 2.56 8.57
CA ARG A 85 15.54 2.87 8.68
C ARG A 85 16.26 2.52 7.38
N PHE A 86 15.99 3.28 6.32
CA PHE A 86 16.71 3.20 5.04
C PHE A 86 18.22 3.41 5.19
N ASP A 87 18.62 4.05 6.29
CA ASP A 87 19.99 4.14 6.82
C ASP A 87 19.85 4.56 8.31
N GLU A 88 20.94 4.84 9.01
CA GLU A 88 20.94 5.39 10.37
C GLU A 88 20.26 6.78 10.45
N GLY A 89 20.05 7.30 11.67
CA GLY A 89 19.52 8.66 11.87
C GLY A 89 18.00 8.78 11.95
N ARG A 90 17.27 7.68 12.11
CA ARG A 90 15.81 7.67 12.32
C ARG A 90 15.50 7.30 13.77
N PRO A 91 14.97 8.26 14.58
CA PRO A 91 14.81 8.06 16.02
C PRO A 91 13.75 7.02 16.37
N MET A 92 12.72 6.90 15.53
CA MET A 92 11.63 5.94 15.64
C MET A 92 11.20 5.49 14.26
N THR A 93 10.74 4.25 14.17
CA THR A 93 10.34 3.64 12.89
C THR A 93 8.82 3.43 12.75
N LEU A 94 8.09 3.54 13.86
CA LEU A 94 6.63 3.53 13.91
C LEU A 94 6.17 4.53 14.96
N GLY A 95 5.20 5.36 14.60
CA GLY A 95 4.66 6.38 15.50
C GLY A 95 3.25 6.79 15.16
N THR A 96 2.71 7.69 15.99
CA THR A 96 1.41 8.34 15.78
C THR A 96 1.58 9.84 15.60
N VAL A 97 0.74 10.43 14.76
CA VAL A 97 0.80 11.84 14.38
C VAL A 97 -0.25 12.65 15.16
N ASP A 98 0.17 13.76 15.77
CA ASP A 98 -0.72 14.67 16.49
C ASP A 98 -1.35 15.77 15.58
N ASP A 99 -2.04 16.73 16.18
CA ASP A 99 -2.70 17.83 15.45
C ASP A 99 -1.73 18.85 14.85
N GLN A 100 -0.52 18.92 15.40
CA GLN A 100 0.56 19.77 14.92
C GLN A 100 1.45 19.05 13.90
N GLY A 101 1.19 17.77 13.63
CA GLY A 101 2.00 16.93 12.75
C GLY A 101 3.24 16.34 13.42
N ARG A 102 3.38 16.43 14.74
CA ARG A 102 4.51 15.84 15.45
C ARG A 102 4.29 14.36 15.66
N ILE A 103 5.38 13.60 15.61
CA ILE A 103 5.35 12.13 15.63
C ILE A 103 5.82 11.64 16.99
N SER A 104 4.95 10.90 17.68
CA SER A 104 5.28 10.21 18.93
C SER A 104 5.48 8.72 18.67
N ALA A 105 6.53 8.14 19.23
CA ALA A 105 6.84 6.72 19.03
C ALA A 105 5.69 5.82 19.53
N TYR A 106 5.46 4.71 18.80
CA TYR A 106 4.46 3.71 19.20
C TYR A 106 5.12 2.36 19.50
N PRO A 107 4.67 1.63 20.54
CA PRO A 107 3.75 2.13 21.60
C PRO A 107 4.42 3.19 22.48
N ASP A 108 5.75 3.17 22.58
CA ASP A 108 6.56 4.17 23.27
C ASP A 108 7.99 4.19 22.70
N TYR A 109 8.83 5.10 23.17
CA TYR A 109 10.20 5.30 22.65
C TYR A 109 11.16 4.14 22.95
N ALA A 110 10.92 3.34 24.00
CA ALA A 110 11.81 2.23 24.38
C ALA A 110 11.78 1.08 23.35
N TRP A 111 10.75 1.02 22.51
CA TRP A 111 10.71 0.11 21.37
C TRP A 111 11.69 0.50 20.25
N HIS A 112 12.22 1.72 20.25
CA HIS A 112 12.99 2.28 19.13
C HIS A 112 14.42 2.67 19.51
N ASP A 113 14.66 3.05 20.77
CA ASP A 113 15.88 3.69 21.26
C ASP A 113 17.16 2.82 21.19
N ASN A 114 17.00 1.50 21.08
CA ASN A 114 18.11 0.55 20.96
C ASN A 114 18.67 0.39 19.54
N GLN A 115 18.03 0.98 18.52
CA GLN A 115 18.50 0.95 17.13
C GLN A 115 18.83 -0.46 16.58
N GLY A 116 18.04 -1.47 16.96
CA GLY A 116 18.25 -2.86 16.52
C GLY A 116 19.34 -3.61 17.28
N LEU A 117 19.96 -3.03 18.31
CA LEU A 117 21.07 -3.66 19.04
C LEU A 117 20.66 -4.89 19.87
N ASN A 118 19.38 -5.03 20.23
CA ASN A 118 18.91 -6.12 21.09
C ASN A 118 17.81 -7.00 20.47
N CYS A 119 17.32 -6.65 19.28
CA CYS A 119 16.23 -7.34 18.56
C CYS A 119 14.92 -7.57 19.35
N ASN A 120 14.79 -6.97 20.54
CA ASN A 120 13.58 -7.04 21.36
C ASN A 120 12.61 -5.91 21.02
N GLY A 121 13.10 -4.79 20.49
CA GLY A 121 12.28 -3.68 19.97
C GLY A 121 11.96 -3.81 18.48
N MET A 122 11.64 -2.67 17.87
CA MET A 122 11.47 -2.52 16.42
C MET A 122 12.77 -2.02 15.78
N THR A 123 13.20 -2.69 14.72
CA THR A 123 14.43 -2.35 13.99
C THR A 123 14.14 -1.40 12.84
N SER A 124 13.23 -1.76 11.94
CA SER A 124 12.88 -0.96 10.76
C SER A 124 11.53 -1.41 10.22
N VAL A 125 10.48 -0.69 10.61
CA VAL A 125 9.10 -0.94 10.22
C VAL A 125 8.84 -0.29 8.87
N PHE A 126 8.45 -1.12 7.90
CA PHE A 126 8.13 -0.64 6.55
C PHE A 126 6.66 -0.25 6.41
N ARG A 127 5.75 -1.20 6.62
CA ARG A 127 4.31 -0.96 6.54
C ARG A 127 3.58 -1.66 7.66
N VAL A 128 2.36 -1.19 7.91
CA VAL A 128 1.46 -1.75 8.92
C VAL A 128 0.11 -2.09 8.32
N ALA A 129 -0.67 -2.89 9.02
CA ALA A 129 -2.05 -3.16 8.66
C ALA A 129 -2.90 -3.27 9.93
N ILE A 130 -4.01 -2.55 9.97
CA ILE A 130 -5.02 -2.70 11.02
C ILE A 130 -6.13 -3.62 10.50
N ASP A 131 -6.38 -4.71 11.21
CA ASP A 131 -7.46 -5.63 10.86
C ASP A 131 -8.81 -5.26 11.51
N GLU A 132 -9.87 -5.96 11.12
CA GLU A 132 -11.21 -5.73 11.68
C GLU A 132 -11.35 -6.03 13.19
N CYS A 133 -10.31 -6.57 13.81
CA CYS A 133 -10.29 -6.98 15.22
C CYS A 133 -9.54 -5.97 16.09
N ASN A 134 -9.23 -4.79 15.53
CA ASN A 134 -8.43 -3.74 16.18
C ASN A 134 -7.03 -4.23 16.59
N ARG A 135 -6.42 -5.11 15.79
CA ARG A 135 -5.01 -5.48 15.95
C ARG A 135 -4.17 -4.72 14.93
N LEU A 136 -3.12 -4.04 15.39
CA LEU A 136 -2.12 -3.42 14.52
C LEU A 136 -1.01 -4.43 14.24
N TRP A 137 -0.97 -4.90 13.00
CA TRP A 137 0.08 -5.75 12.48
C TRP A 137 1.23 -4.90 11.94
N VAL A 138 2.44 -5.23 12.36
CA VAL A 138 3.66 -4.47 12.06
C VAL A 138 4.67 -5.39 11.43
N MET A 139 5.12 -5.04 10.21
CA MET A 139 6.21 -5.74 9.54
C MET A 139 7.54 -5.01 9.79
N ASP A 140 8.38 -5.60 10.64
CA ASP A 140 9.75 -5.15 10.92
C ASP A 140 10.76 -5.98 10.11
N THR A 141 11.50 -5.32 9.23
CA THR A 141 12.43 -5.99 8.32
C THR A 141 13.69 -6.50 9.00
N GLY A 142 14.01 -5.98 10.19
CA GLY A 142 15.30 -6.26 10.84
C GLY A 142 16.51 -5.64 10.13
N LYS A 143 16.31 -4.81 9.08
CA LYS A 143 17.38 -4.18 8.30
C LYS A 143 17.55 -2.70 8.64
N ILE A 144 18.80 -2.24 8.75
CA ILE A 144 19.16 -0.82 8.79
C ILE A 144 20.06 -0.57 7.59
N GLY A 145 19.57 0.24 6.63
CA GLY A 145 20.10 0.21 5.27
C GLY A 145 20.13 -1.20 4.72
N GLU A 146 21.25 -1.59 4.12
CA GLU A 146 21.43 -2.93 3.54
C GLU A 146 21.79 -4.01 4.58
N LYS A 147 22.10 -3.62 5.83
CA LYS A 147 22.59 -4.55 6.84
C LYS A 147 21.42 -5.23 7.56
N GLN A 148 21.38 -6.56 7.53
CA GLN A 148 20.52 -7.35 8.41
C GLN A 148 21.08 -7.28 9.85
N VAL A 149 20.40 -6.54 10.73
CA VAL A 149 20.81 -6.36 12.14
C VAL A 149 20.06 -7.33 13.05
N CYS A 150 18.79 -7.59 12.74
CA CYS A 150 17.92 -8.55 13.44
C CYS A 150 17.20 -9.44 12.43
N PRO A 151 16.73 -10.64 12.79
CA PRO A 151 15.82 -11.39 11.92
C PRO A 151 14.55 -10.59 11.64
N PRO A 152 13.93 -10.70 10.44
CA PRO A 152 12.62 -10.11 10.17
C PRO A 152 11.58 -10.64 11.16
N GLN A 153 10.61 -9.80 11.53
CA GLN A 153 9.56 -10.20 12.46
C GLN A 153 8.23 -9.54 12.15
N VAL A 154 7.15 -10.26 12.45
CA VAL A 154 5.78 -9.75 12.47
C VAL A 154 5.36 -9.56 13.91
N LEU A 155 4.88 -8.36 14.24
CA LEU A 155 4.32 -8.04 15.55
C LEU A 155 2.83 -7.74 15.41
N ALA A 156 2.02 -8.10 16.40
CA ALA A 156 0.64 -7.62 16.51
C ALA A 156 0.42 -6.95 17.87
N PHE A 157 -0.13 -5.74 17.84
CA PHE A 157 -0.51 -5.00 19.04
C PHE A 157 -2.03 -4.90 19.14
N ASP A 158 -2.58 -5.14 20.32
CA ASP A 158 -3.97 -4.83 20.62
C ASP A 158 -4.11 -3.31 20.76
N LEU A 159 -4.87 -2.68 19.86
CA LEU A 159 -5.05 -1.24 19.83
C LEU A 159 -5.97 -0.71 20.93
N SER A 160 -6.60 -1.56 21.74
CA SER A 160 -7.34 -1.13 22.92
C SER A 160 -6.43 -0.89 24.12
N SER A 161 -5.38 -1.71 24.26
CA SER A 161 -4.43 -1.68 25.39
C SER A 161 -3.01 -1.22 25.03
N ASP A 162 -2.73 -1.09 23.73
CA ASP A 162 -1.41 -0.82 23.14
C ASP A 162 -0.33 -1.83 23.56
N ARG A 163 -0.75 -3.06 23.88
CA ARG A 163 0.16 -4.15 24.28
C ARG A 163 0.45 -5.06 23.11
N LEU A 164 1.68 -5.56 23.07
CA LEU A 164 2.06 -6.66 22.18
C LEU A 164 1.26 -7.90 22.56
N ILE A 165 0.51 -8.46 21.61
CA ILE A 165 -0.28 -9.69 21.78
C ILE A 165 0.26 -10.86 20.96
N TYR A 166 1.11 -10.60 19.97
CA TYR A 166 1.71 -11.63 19.13
C TYR A 166 3.07 -11.17 18.58
N ARG A 167 4.03 -12.09 18.50
CA ARG A 167 5.33 -11.89 17.85
C ARG A 167 5.70 -13.18 17.12
N HIS A 168 5.98 -13.06 15.82
CA HIS A 168 6.56 -14.11 15.02
C HIS A 168 7.92 -13.65 14.49
N ILE A 169 8.98 -14.39 14.84
CA ILE A 169 10.32 -14.17 14.28
C ILE A 169 10.46 -15.10 13.08
N VAL A 170 10.66 -14.52 11.89
CA VAL A 170 10.74 -15.29 10.65
C VAL A 170 12.02 -16.14 10.69
N LYS A 171 11.87 -17.44 10.47
CA LYS A 171 13.00 -18.38 10.44
C LYS A 171 13.85 -18.16 9.19
N GLU A 172 15.16 -18.35 9.30
CA GLU A 172 16.10 -18.23 8.16
C GLU A 172 15.72 -19.09 6.95
N SER A 173 15.04 -20.23 7.17
CA SER A 173 14.54 -21.08 6.06
C SER A 173 13.41 -20.44 5.24
N SER A 174 12.79 -19.37 5.72
CA SER A 174 11.65 -18.69 5.07
C SER A 174 12.04 -17.41 4.32
N TYR A 175 13.34 -17.07 4.26
CA TYR A 175 13.82 -15.92 3.52
C TYR A 175 15.22 -16.14 2.95
N ILE A 176 15.61 -15.32 1.98
CA ILE A 176 16.94 -15.37 1.36
C ILE A 176 17.73 -14.12 1.77
N PRO A 177 19.06 -14.07 1.59
CA PRO A 177 19.86 -12.91 2.01
C PRO A 177 19.39 -11.57 1.44
N SER A 178 18.86 -11.57 0.21
CA SER A 178 18.32 -10.35 -0.42
C SER A 178 16.92 -9.98 0.05
N SER A 179 16.19 -10.84 0.79
CA SER A 179 14.81 -10.58 1.18
C SER A 179 14.63 -9.27 1.93
N LEU A 180 13.55 -8.56 1.61
CA LEU A 180 13.10 -7.33 2.27
C LEU A 180 11.57 -7.36 2.31
N PHE A 181 11.01 -7.82 3.43
CA PHE A 181 9.57 -7.96 3.63
C PHE A 181 8.92 -6.64 4.01
N ILE A 182 8.13 -6.03 3.12
CA ILE A 182 7.71 -4.64 3.29
C ILE A 182 6.21 -4.42 3.45
N THR A 183 5.35 -5.18 2.76
CA THR A 183 3.90 -4.91 2.72
C THR A 183 3.13 -6.07 3.34
N PRO A 184 2.63 -5.97 4.58
CA PRO A 184 1.73 -6.97 5.13
C PRO A 184 0.29 -6.72 4.67
N VAL A 185 -0.42 -7.78 4.33
CA VAL A 185 -1.86 -7.81 4.10
C VAL A 185 -2.47 -8.91 4.97
N VAL A 186 -3.50 -8.56 5.75
CA VAL A 186 -4.08 -9.43 6.78
C VAL A 186 -5.39 -10.03 6.27
N ASP A 187 -5.48 -11.36 6.22
CA ASP A 187 -6.69 -12.12 5.89
C ASP A 187 -7.26 -12.77 7.15
N VAL A 188 -8.23 -12.10 7.78
CA VAL A 188 -8.95 -12.65 8.93
C VAL A 188 -10.13 -13.50 8.45
N ARG A 189 -10.08 -14.78 8.77
CA ARG A 189 -11.07 -15.76 8.34
C ARG A 189 -12.18 -15.87 9.38
N ARG A 190 -13.43 -15.70 8.96
CA ARG A 190 -14.61 -15.75 9.84
C ARG A 190 -15.05 -17.16 10.25
N ASN A 191 -14.11 -18.09 10.40
CA ASN A 191 -14.43 -19.47 10.79
C ASN A 191 -14.69 -19.61 12.30
N GLY A 192 -14.19 -18.69 13.14
CA GLY A 192 -14.29 -18.78 14.61
C GLY A 192 -14.83 -17.56 15.37
N GLY A 193 -15.05 -16.42 14.70
CA GLY A 193 -15.57 -15.18 15.33
C GLY A 193 -14.59 -14.45 16.28
N ASP A 194 -13.48 -15.06 16.64
CA ASP A 194 -12.45 -14.59 17.59
C ASP A 194 -11.16 -14.09 16.92
N CYS A 195 -11.15 -14.00 15.59
CA CYS A 195 -10.00 -13.58 14.78
C CYS A 195 -8.75 -14.47 14.92
N SER A 196 -8.88 -15.70 15.43
CA SER A 196 -7.76 -16.64 15.59
C SER A 196 -7.28 -17.22 14.25
N ASP A 197 -8.21 -17.52 13.34
CA ASP A 197 -7.93 -17.96 11.97
C ASP A 197 -7.51 -16.74 11.13
N THR A 198 -6.24 -16.37 11.24
CA THR A 198 -5.65 -15.22 10.54
C THR A 198 -4.43 -15.66 9.74
N PHE A 199 -4.35 -15.19 8.50
CA PHE A 199 -3.16 -15.30 7.67
C PHE A 199 -2.62 -13.92 7.37
N LEU A 200 -1.29 -13.81 7.23
CA LEU A 200 -0.65 -12.63 6.65
C LEU A 200 0.07 -13.02 5.37
N TYR A 201 -0.10 -12.20 4.34
CA TYR A 201 0.70 -12.23 3.12
C TYR A 201 1.61 -11.03 3.14
N VAL A 202 2.92 -11.24 3.06
CA VAL A 202 3.91 -10.17 3.09
C VAL A 202 4.73 -10.13 1.82
N ALA A 203 4.71 -9.00 1.12
CA ALA A 203 5.48 -8.80 -0.09
C ALA A 203 6.98 -8.74 0.23
N ASP A 204 7.77 -9.55 -0.46
CA ASP A 204 9.23 -9.51 -0.45
C ASP A 204 9.74 -8.80 -1.70
N VAL A 205 10.04 -7.52 -1.56
CA VAL A 205 10.33 -6.65 -2.69
C VAL A 205 11.68 -6.95 -3.33
N SER A 206 12.66 -7.39 -2.55
CA SER A 206 14.04 -7.64 -3.00
C SER A 206 14.37 -9.12 -3.17
N GLY A 207 13.55 -10.01 -2.60
CA GLY A 207 13.60 -11.45 -2.87
C GLY A 207 12.59 -11.93 -3.93
N PHE A 208 11.70 -11.06 -4.39
CA PHE A 208 10.73 -11.32 -5.47
C PHE A 208 9.76 -12.46 -5.15
N GLY A 209 9.11 -12.38 -4.00
CA GLY A 209 8.17 -13.41 -3.54
C GLY A 209 7.28 -12.94 -2.40
N PHE A 210 6.66 -13.89 -1.73
CA PHE A 210 5.77 -13.64 -0.61
C PHE A 210 6.22 -14.46 0.58
N LEU A 211 6.12 -13.86 1.77
CA LEU A 211 6.04 -14.62 3.01
C LEU A 211 4.56 -14.86 3.32
N VAL A 212 4.20 -16.11 3.57
CA VAL A 212 2.88 -16.43 4.11
C VAL A 212 3.07 -16.82 5.57
N LEU A 213 2.31 -16.18 6.46
CA LEU A 213 2.27 -16.48 7.89
C LEU A 213 0.89 -17.01 8.25
N ASP A 214 0.86 -18.22 8.78
CA ASP A 214 -0.30 -18.86 9.41
C ASP A 214 -0.21 -18.59 10.91
N VAL A 215 -1.03 -17.64 11.40
CA VAL A 215 -0.96 -17.16 12.79
C VAL A 215 -1.40 -18.24 13.78
N ALA A 216 -2.41 -19.03 13.42
CA ALA A 216 -2.95 -20.07 14.30
C ALA A 216 -1.94 -21.19 14.57
N ASN A 217 -1.10 -21.52 13.58
CA ASN A 217 -0.09 -22.55 13.68
C ASN A 217 1.34 -22.01 13.88
N ASP A 218 1.50 -20.69 14.03
CA ASP A 218 2.78 -19.98 14.19
C ASP A 218 3.87 -20.45 13.21
N ARG A 219 3.50 -20.54 11.92
CA ARG A 219 4.39 -21.07 10.88
C ARG A 219 4.42 -20.16 9.65
N THR A 220 5.58 -20.12 9.01
CA THR A 220 5.79 -19.38 7.77
C THR A 220 6.29 -20.27 6.65
N TRP A 221 6.00 -19.85 5.42
CA TRP A 221 6.67 -20.36 4.23
C TRP A 221 6.82 -19.25 3.20
N ARG A 222 7.78 -19.46 2.31
CA ARG A 222 8.04 -18.58 1.18
C ARG A 222 7.30 -19.09 -0.05
N VAL A 223 6.61 -18.20 -0.75
CA VAL A 223 6.03 -18.48 -2.06
C VAL A 223 6.77 -17.64 -3.10
N THR A 224 7.27 -18.28 -4.16
CA THR A 224 7.93 -17.58 -5.27
C THR A 224 7.16 -17.81 -6.56
N HIS A 225 7.05 -16.76 -7.38
CA HIS A 225 6.40 -16.86 -8.67
C HIS A 225 6.97 -15.82 -9.63
N ARG A 226 7.04 -16.13 -10.93
CA ARG A 226 7.58 -15.21 -11.94
C ARG A 226 6.90 -13.83 -11.97
N LEU A 227 5.62 -13.76 -11.58
CA LEU A 227 4.85 -12.51 -11.53
C LEU A 227 5.21 -11.61 -10.33
N ALA A 228 6.01 -12.09 -9.38
CA ALA A 228 6.54 -11.30 -8.29
C ALA A 228 7.86 -10.59 -8.64
N PHE A 229 8.43 -10.88 -9.81
CA PHE A 229 9.69 -10.28 -10.28
C PHE A 229 9.46 -8.92 -10.94
N PRO A 230 10.43 -8.00 -10.86
CA PRO A 230 10.42 -6.76 -11.62
C PRO A 230 10.59 -7.01 -13.12
N PHE A 231 10.02 -6.12 -13.93
CA PHE A 231 10.19 -6.10 -15.39
C PHE A 231 11.28 -5.08 -15.76
N PRO A 232 12.41 -5.49 -16.36
CA PRO A 232 13.53 -4.58 -16.64
C PRO A 232 13.17 -3.33 -17.45
N SER A 233 12.22 -3.44 -18.38
CA SER A 233 11.74 -2.31 -19.19
C SER A 233 10.92 -1.28 -18.39
N ARG A 234 10.59 -1.57 -17.13
CA ARG A 234 9.79 -0.75 -16.22
C ARG A 234 10.56 -0.38 -14.94
N GLY A 235 11.88 -0.54 -14.93
CA GLY A 235 12.73 -0.20 -13.78
C GLY A 235 12.97 1.29 -13.57
N THR A 236 12.77 2.11 -14.59
CA THR A 236 12.97 3.57 -14.52
C THR A 236 11.65 4.27 -14.19
N PHE A 237 11.70 5.10 -13.14
CA PHE A 237 10.58 5.92 -12.69
C PHE A 237 10.86 7.37 -13.04
N THR A 238 9.84 8.10 -13.48
CA THR A 238 9.93 9.55 -13.69
C THR A 238 8.75 10.21 -13.00
N ILE A 239 9.03 11.14 -12.08
CA ILE A 239 8.03 11.83 -11.27
C ILE A 239 8.46 13.30 -11.20
N ASP A 240 7.59 14.22 -11.62
CA ASP A 240 7.85 15.66 -11.54
C ASP A 240 9.20 16.07 -12.19
N GLY A 241 9.53 15.45 -13.32
CA GLY A 241 10.73 15.73 -14.12
C GLY A 241 12.04 15.12 -13.60
N GLU A 242 12.02 14.40 -12.46
CA GLU A 242 13.19 13.69 -11.94
C GLU A 242 13.05 12.18 -12.17
N SER A 243 14.14 11.53 -12.58
CA SER A 243 14.16 10.10 -12.88
C SER A 243 15.14 9.33 -12.00
N PHE A 244 14.77 8.11 -11.65
CA PHE A 244 15.61 7.17 -10.90
C PHE A 244 15.28 5.73 -11.28
N ASP A 245 16.23 4.83 -11.07
CA ASP A 245 16.03 3.39 -11.31
C ASP A 245 15.78 2.66 -9.99
N LEU A 246 14.79 1.77 -9.99
CA LEU A 246 14.46 0.93 -8.84
C LEU A 246 13.85 -0.39 -9.32
N MET A 247 14.58 -1.50 -9.16
CA MET A 247 14.18 -2.82 -9.65
C MET A 247 13.45 -3.66 -8.59
N ASP A 248 12.52 -3.01 -7.90
CA ASP A 248 11.74 -3.62 -6.84
C ASP A 248 10.67 -4.56 -7.41
N GLY A 249 10.60 -5.78 -6.86
CA GLY A 249 9.58 -6.78 -7.19
C GLY A 249 8.25 -6.50 -6.52
N VAL A 250 7.51 -7.56 -6.16
CA VAL A 250 6.17 -7.45 -5.57
C VAL A 250 6.14 -6.45 -4.40
N LEU A 251 5.19 -5.52 -4.45
CA LEU A 251 5.08 -4.42 -3.50
C LEU A 251 3.62 -4.09 -3.18
N GLY A 252 2.83 -3.77 -4.21
CA GLY A 252 1.41 -3.47 -4.07
C GLY A 252 0.63 -4.78 -3.92
N MET A 253 -0.21 -4.84 -2.90
CA MET A 253 -1.09 -5.99 -2.67
C MET A 253 -2.42 -5.53 -2.04
N ALA A 254 -3.53 -6.07 -2.53
CA ALA A 254 -4.86 -5.81 -1.98
C ALA A 254 -5.71 -7.08 -1.92
N LEU A 255 -6.37 -7.30 -0.78
CA LEU A 255 -7.37 -8.37 -0.65
C LEU A 255 -8.73 -7.92 -1.18
N SER A 256 -9.36 -8.79 -1.96
CA SER A 256 -10.76 -8.62 -2.33
C SER A 256 -11.69 -8.88 -1.15
N PRO A 257 -12.86 -8.22 -1.09
CA PRO A 257 -13.91 -8.61 -0.16
C PRO A 257 -14.26 -10.10 -0.34
N PRO A 258 -14.45 -10.85 0.75
CA PRO A 258 -14.76 -12.28 0.66
C PRO A 258 -16.06 -12.50 -0.12
N ARG A 259 -16.06 -13.43 -1.08
CA ARG A 259 -17.28 -13.84 -1.80
C ARG A 259 -18.13 -14.79 -0.94
N THR A 260 -19.40 -14.96 -1.32
CA THR A 260 -20.26 -16.04 -0.83
C THR A 260 -19.54 -17.38 -1.00
N GLY A 261 -19.08 -17.98 0.11
CA GLY A 261 -18.19 -19.15 0.11
C GLY A 261 -16.80 -18.95 0.72
N LYS A 262 -16.49 -17.76 1.28
CA LYS A 262 -15.24 -17.41 2.00
C LYS A 262 -13.98 -17.30 1.13
N GLU A 263 -14.01 -17.56 -0.18
CA GLU A 263 -12.82 -17.33 -1.02
C GLU A 263 -12.57 -15.83 -1.21
N SER A 264 -11.29 -15.45 -1.14
CA SER A 264 -10.79 -14.11 -1.41
C SER A 264 -9.67 -14.19 -2.44
N TYR A 265 -9.50 -13.11 -3.20
CA TYR A 265 -8.37 -12.94 -4.10
C TYR A 265 -7.37 -11.97 -3.50
N LEU A 266 -6.10 -12.27 -3.66
CA LEU A 266 -5.02 -11.30 -3.49
C LEU A 266 -4.67 -10.75 -4.86
N TYR A 267 -4.92 -9.46 -5.06
CA TYR A 267 -4.39 -8.67 -6.15
C TYR A 267 -2.98 -8.22 -5.78
N PHE A 268 -2.08 -8.17 -6.76
CA PHE A 268 -0.70 -7.78 -6.52
C PHE A 268 0.05 -7.40 -7.79
N HIS A 269 1.09 -6.58 -7.60
CA HIS A 269 2.06 -6.24 -8.65
C HIS A 269 3.44 -5.97 -8.10
N ALA A 270 4.44 -6.14 -8.97
CA ALA A 270 5.78 -5.62 -8.75
C ALA A 270 5.85 -4.11 -8.92
N LEU A 271 6.68 -3.42 -8.14
CA LEU A 271 6.85 -1.97 -8.25
C LEU A 271 7.37 -1.58 -9.63
N ALA A 272 8.41 -2.27 -10.12
CA ALA A 272 8.90 -2.15 -11.48
C ALA A 272 8.05 -2.99 -12.45
N SER A 273 6.74 -2.74 -12.50
CA SER A 273 5.81 -3.37 -13.43
C SER A 273 4.63 -2.45 -13.74
N THR A 274 3.98 -2.73 -14.86
CA THR A 274 2.70 -2.15 -15.28
C THR A 274 1.56 -3.18 -15.25
N THR A 275 1.88 -4.46 -15.05
CA THR A 275 0.90 -5.54 -14.95
C THR A 275 0.20 -5.53 -13.59
N GLU A 276 -1.02 -6.07 -13.56
CA GLU A 276 -1.72 -6.45 -12.34
C GLU A 276 -1.91 -7.97 -12.35
N ASN A 277 -1.79 -8.60 -11.18
CA ASN A 277 -1.83 -10.04 -11.05
C ASN A 277 -2.83 -10.43 -9.97
N VAL A 278 -3.24 -11.70 -9.97
CA VAL A 278 -4.24 -12.18 -9.03
C VAL A 278 -4.04 -13.65 -8.68
N VAL A 279 -4.25 -13.97 -7.41
CA VAL A 279 -4.17 -15.35 -6.90
C VAL A 279 -5.30 -15.59 -5.89
N ARG A 280 -5.83 -16.82 -5.86
CA ARG A 280 -6.77 -17.23 -4.81
C ARG A 280 -6.03 -17.36 -3.48
N THR A 281 -6.58 -16.82 -2.41
CA THR A 281 -5.97 -16.96 -1.07
C THR A 281 -5.88 -18.41 -0.62
N SER A 282 -6.80 -19.29 -1.06
CA SER A 282 -6.73 -20.74 -0.77
C SER A 282 -5.45 -21.41 -1.28
N ILE A 283 -4.88 -20.93 -2.38
CA ILE A 283 -3.60 -21.41 -2.93
C ILE A 283 -2.47 -20.99 -2.00
N LEU A 284 -2.40 -19.70 -1.64
CA LEU A 284 -1.34 -19.19 -0.77
C LEU A 284 -1.34 -19.83 0.62
N ARG A 285 -2.53 -20.15 1.15
CA ARG A 285 -2.72 -20.81 2.46
C ARG A 285 -2.37 -22.29 2.44
N ASN A 286 -2.21 -22.91 1.26
CA ASN A 286 -1.79 -24.30 1.18
C ASN A 286 -0.32 -24.41 1.57
N SER A 287 -0.03 -25.21 2.59
CA SER A 287 1.32 -25.40 3.10
C SER A 287 2.21 -26.28 2.22
N SER A 288 1.76 -26.77 1.05
CA SER A 288 2.62 -27.50 0.11
C SER A 288 3.84 -26.69 -0.34
N PHE A 289 3.76 -25.35 -0.30
CA PHE A 289 4.87 -24.45 -0.56
C PHE A 289 6.00 -24.52 0.48
N ILE A 290 5.78 -25.22 1.61
CA ILE A 290 6.85 -25.56 2.56
C ILE A 290 7.86 -26.51 1.89
N ASP A 291 7.37 -27.48 1.12
CA ASP A 291 8.20 -28.54 0.55
C ASP A 291 8.68 -28.21 -0.88
N ASP A 292 7.84 -27.51 -1.66
CA ASP A 292 8.17 -27.06 -3.02
C ASP A 292 7.65 -25.63 -3.28
N VAL A 293 8.57 -24.67 -3.38
CA VAL A 293 8.24 -23.26 -3.65
C VAL A 293 7.60 -23.03 -5.02
N ASN A 294 7.70 -24.01 -5.93
CA ASN A 294 7.09 -24.02 -7.25
C ASN A 294 5.90 -24.98 -7.34
N ALA A 295 5.34 -25.44 -6.22
CA ALA A 295 4.29 -26.48 -6.20
C ALA A 295 3.09 -26.19 -7.11
N GLN A 296 2.80 -24.91 -7.42
CA GLN A 296 1.72 -24.52 -8.32
C GLN A 296 2.10 -23.32 -9.21
N PRO A 297 2.86 -23.52 -10.31
CA PRO A 297 3.36 -22.43 -11.15
C PRO A 297 2.29 -21.79 -12.06
N GLN A 298 1.10 -22.39 -12.17
CA GLN A 298 -0.05 -21.87 -12.91
C GLN A 298 -1.13 -21.28 -12.00
N SER A 299 -0.87 -21.19 -10.69
CA SER A 299 -1.87 -20.76 -9.71
C SER A 299 -2.07 -19.25 -9.61
N MET A 300 -1.07 -18.48 -10.08
CA MET A 300 -1.13 -17.02 -10.12
C MET A 300 -1.29 -16.53 -11.54
N ASN A 301 -2.24 -15.63 -11.73
CA ASN A 301 -2.70 -15.19 -13.02
C ASN A 301 -2.34 -13.72 -13.25
N VAL A 302 -2.13 -13.35 -14.50
CA VAL A 302 -1.87 -11.96 -14.92
C VAL A 302 -3.05 -11.43 -15.73
N PHE A 303 -3.44 -10.18 -15.54
CA PHE A 303 -4.43 -9.54 -16.39
C PHE A 303 -3.84 -9.23 -17.77
N ALA A 304 -4.67 -9.29 -18.82
CA ALA A 304 -4.20 -9.21 -20.20
C ALA A 304 -3.72 -7.81 -20.62
N GLU A 305 -4.33 -6.76 -20.06
CA GLU A 305 -3.90 -5.38 -20.29
C GLU A 305 -3.13 -4.84 -19.07
N GLU A 306 -2.46 -3.72 -19.26
CA GLU A 306 -1.56 -3.11 -18.29
C GLU A 306 -2.02 -1.70 -17.90
N ARG A 307 -1.56 -1.23 -16.73
CA ARG A 307 -1.60 0.19 -16.39
C ARG A 307 -0.71 1.00 -17.34
N PRO A 308 -1.02 2.30 -17.53
CA PRO A 308 -0.19 3.16 -18.38
C PRO A 308 1.24 3.37 -17.85
N ASN A 309 1.45 3.28 -16.53
CA ASN A 309 2.75 3.31 -15.87
C ASN A 309 2.69 2.59 -14.51
N GLN A 310 3.82 2.57 -13.81
CA GLN A 310 4.03 1.83 -12.58
C GLN A 310 3.11 2.32 -11.44
N SER A 311 2.87 1.44 -10.47
CA SER A 311 2.11 1.76 -9.27
C SER A 311 2.83 1.25 -8.03
N ALA A 312 2.84 2.05 -6.96
CA ALA A 312 3.37 1.65 -5.67
C ALA A 312 2.29 0.92 -4.86
N ALA A 313 1.66 1.61 -3.90
CA ALA A 313 0.63 1.00 -3.07
C ALA A 313 -0.73 0.91 -3.78
N GLU A 314 -1.52 -0.06 -3.32
CA GLU A 314 -2.91 -0.24 -3.72
C GLU A 314 -3.75 -0.69 -2.52
N ALA A 315 -5.07 -0.47 -2.61
CA ALA A 315 -6.03 -0.95 -1.61
C ALA A 315 -7.39 -1.15 -2.26
N MET A 316 -8.18 -2.10 -1.75
CA MET A 316 -9.52 -2.42 -2.28
C MET A 316 -10.61 -2.14 -1.24
N ASP A 317 -11.71 -1.51 -1.67
CA ASP A 317 -12.86 -1.26 -0.80
C ASP A 317 -13.80 -2.47 -0.68
N ARG A 318 -14.87 -2.31 0.12
CA ARG A 318 -15.83 -3.41 0.36
C ARG A 318 -16.67 -3.76 -0.87
N ASN A 319 -16.71 -2.88 -1.86
CA ASN A 319 -17.46 -3.03 -3.11
C ASN A 319 -16.60 -3.65 -4.22
N GLY A 320 -15.32 -3.94 -3.93
CA GLY A 320 -14.39 -4.50 -4.89
C GLY A 320 -13.81 -3.47 -5.86
N ILE A 321 -13.80 -2.19 -5.49
CA ILE A 321 -13.11 -1.13 -6.21
C ILE A 321 -11.67 -1.07 -5.71
N LEU A 322 -10.72 -1.30 -6.61
CA LEU A 322 -9.28 -1.17 -6.37
C LEU A 322 -8.87 0.29 -6.58
N TYR A 323 -8.08 0.83 -5.67
CA TYR A 323 -7.46 2.14 -5.73
C TYR A 323 -5.96 1.99 -5.82
N PHE A 324 -5.32 2.72 -6.73
CA PHE A 324 -3.88 2.64 -6.96
C PHE A 324 -3.32 3.99 -7.42
N GLY A 325 -2.06 4.26 -7.08
CA GLY A 325 -1.36 5.47 -7.51
C GLY A 325 -0.63 5.29 -8.84
N LEU A 326 -0.64 6.29 -9.71
CA LEU A 326 0.18 6.36 -10.92
C LEU A 326 1.29 7.42 -10.74
N MET A 327 2.42 7.18 -11.41
CA MET A 327 3.62 7.99 -11.28
C MET A 327 3.61 9.23 -12.18
N ASP A 328 3.06 9.12 -13.39
CA ASP A 328 3.06 10.19 -14.38
C ASP A 328 1.75 10.30 -15.19
N PRO A 329 1.02 11.42 -15.15
CA PRO A 329 1.16 12.45 -14.11
C PRO A 329 0.82 11.85 -12.73
N PRO A 330 1.43 12.35 -11.64
CA PRO A 330 1.12 11.90 -10.28
C PRO A 330 -0.38 11.97 -9.98
N SER A 331 -0.97 10.82 -9.67
CA SER A 331 -2.43 10.71 -9.54
C SER A 331 -2.87 9.44 -8.80
N ILE A 332 -4.10 9.45 -8.29
CA ILE A 332 -4.78 8.27 -7.74
C ILE A 332 -5.93 7.90 -8.68
N TRP A 333 -6.02 6.61 -9.02
CA TRP A 333 -7.00 6.05 -9.92
C TRP A 333 -7.78 4.94 -9.24
N CYS A 334 -8.95 4.61 -9.82
CA CYS A 334 -9.76 3.49 -9.40
C CYS A 334 -10.05 2.54 -10.56
N TRP A 335 -10.30 1.28 -10.22
CA TRP A 335 -10.80 0.25 -11.12
C TRP A 335 -11.81 -0.63 -10.38
N ASN A 336 -12.97 -0.88 -11.00
CA ASN A 336 -13.96 -1.80 -10.43
C ASN A 336 -13.66 -3.23 -10.91
N SER A 337 -13.36 -4.15 -9.98
CA SER A 337 -12.99 -5.54 -10.29
C SER A 337 -14.11 -6.39 -10.94
N ALA A 338 -15.35 -5.87 -11.02
CA ALA A 338 -16.43 -6.45 -11.81
C ALA A 338 -16.34 -6.11 -13.31
N THR A 339 -15.44 -5.20 -13.69
CA THR A 339 -15.14 -4.79 -15.08
C THR A 339 -13.81 -5.38 -15.55
N GLU A 340 -13.58 -5.37 -16.85
CA GLU A 340 -12.31 -5.84 -17.42
C GLU A 340 -11.16 -4.97 -16.93
N PHE A 341 -10.02 -5.57 -16.57
CA PHE A 341 -8.81 -4.82 -16.26
C PHE A 341 -8.25 -4.23 -17.56
N SER A 342 -8.57 -2.97 -17.83
CA SER A 342 -8.28 -2.28 -19.08
C SER A 342 -8.22 -0.77 -18.83
N PRO A 343 -7.34 -0.01 -19.51
CA PRO A 343 -7.30 1.46 -19.43
C PRO A 343 -8.66 2.14 -19.67
N ARG A 344 -9.58 1.50 -20.37
CA ARG A 344 -10.94 2.03 -20.60
C ARG A 344 -11.82 2.07 -19.34
N ASN A 345 -11.50 1.23 -18.36
CA ASN A 345 -12.22 1.10 -17.09
C ASN A 345 -11.44 1.68 -15.90
N PHE A 346 -10.29 2.32 -16.17
CA PHE A 346 -9.55 3.05 -15.16
C PHE A 346 -10.03 4.49 -15.15
N HIS A 347 -10.43 4.97 -13.98
CA HIS A 347 -10.93 6.34 -13.84
C HIS A 347 -10.15 7.10 -12.77
N PRO A 348 -9.80 8.37 -13.02
CA PRO A 348 -9.07 9.17 -12.06
C PRO A 348 -9.95 9.48 -10.85
N VAL A 349 -9.38 9.32 -9.66
CA VAL A 349 -9.96 9.78 -8.39
C VAL A 349 -9.45 11.18 -8.09
N ALA A 350 -8.13 11.38 -8.20
CA ALA A 350 -7.50 12.68 -8.01
C ALA A 350 -6.23 12.77 -8.87
N ILE A 351 -5.97 13.95 -9.43
CA ILE A 351 -4.75 14.23 -10.22
C ILE A 351 -4.19 15.55 -9.70
N ASP A 352 -2.95 15.53 -9.24
CA ASP A 352 -2.26 16.71 -8.74
C ASP A 352 -0.74 16.47 -8.73
N GLN A 353 -0.02 17.21 -9.58
CA GLN A 353 1.42 17.03 -9.78
C GLN A 353 2.26 17.40 -8.56
N GLU A 354 1.76 18.26 -7.67
CA GLU A 354 2.51 18.73 -6.51
C GLU A 354 2.29 17.83 -5.29
N THR A 355 1.04 17.45 -5.06
CA THR A 355 0.60 16.85 -3.80
C THR A 355 0.53 15.33 -3.84
N LEU A 356 0.39 14.72 -5.02
CA LEU A 356 0.23 13.27 -5.20
C LEU A 356 1.47 12.55 -5.74
N GLN A 357 2.64 13.19 -5.65
CA GLN A 357 3.93 12.57 -6.00
C GLN A 357 4.14 11.28 -5.18
N PHE A 358 4.47 10.18 -5.87
CA PHE A 358 4.73 8.85 -5.30
C PHE A 358 3.79 8.45 -4.14
N ALA A 359 2.62 7.91 -4.46
CA ALA A 359 1.68 7.38 -3.48
C ALA A 359 2.20 6.08 -2.84
N SER A 360 3.02 6.23 -1.80
CA SER A 360 3.80 5.15 -1.17
C SER A 360 2.96 4.21 -0.30
N GLY A 361 1.87 4.72 0.28
CA GLY A 361 0.93 3.97 1.11
C GLY A 361 -0.52 4.34 0.79
N LEU A 362 -1.38 3.33 0.67
CA LEU A 362 -2.83 3.47 0.49
C LEU A 362 -3.54 2.55 1.47
N LYS A 363 -4.58 3.05 2.16
CA LYS A 363 -5.46 2.25 3.03
C LYS A 363 -6.91 2.59 2.80
N ILE A 364 -7.76 1.58 2.94
CA ILE A 364 -9.20 1.77 3.09
C ILE A 364 -9.56 1.52 4.54
N VAL A 365 -10.01 2.57 5.22
CA VAL A 365 -10.30 2.54 6.66
C VAL A 365 -11.79 2.78 6.89
N ASN A 366 -12.39 2.07 7.84
CA ASN A 366 -13.75 2.34 8.28
C ASN A 366 -13.75 3.35 9.43
N ASN A 367 -14.47 4.45 9.26
CA ASN A 367 -14.70 5.36 10.37
C ASN A 367 -15.73 4.80 11.37
N LEU A 368 -15.93 5.49 12.49
CA LEU A 368 -16.85 5.05 13.55
C LEU A 368 -18.32 4.93 13.10
N LYS A 369 -18.69 5.54 11.97
CA LYS A 369 -20.03 5.43 11.36
C LYS A 369 -20.13 4.27 10.37
N GLY A 370 -19.06 3.51 10.16
CA GLY A 370 -18.97 2.44 9.18
C GLY A 370 -18.79 2.92 7.74
N GLU A 371 -18.53 4.20 7.51
CA GLU A 371 -18.22 4.75 6.19
C GLU A 371 -16.75 4.47 5.85
N GLN A 372 -16.45 4.10 4.60
CA GLN A 372 -15.08 3.90 4.15
C GLN A 372 -14.41 5.21 3.75
N GLU A 373 -13.17 5.38 4.18
CA GLU A 373 -12.28 6.48 3.86
C GLU A 373 -11.05 5.94 3.15
N LEU A 374 -10.64 6.61 2.07
CA LEU A 374 -9.36 6.36 1.41
C LEU A 374 -8.31 7.26 2.06
N TRP A 375 -7.28 6.64 2.63
CA TRP A 375 -6.11 7.31 3.20
C TRP A 375 -4.89 7.05 2.32
N VAL A 376 -4.13 8.11 2.03
CA VAL A 376 -2.97 8.03 1.14
C VAL A 376 -1.78 8.75 1.75
N LEU A 377 -0.62 8.11 1.79
CA LEU A 377 0.65 8.77 2.06
C LEU A 377 1.41 9.01 0.76
N THR A 378 1.80 10.26 0.53
CA THR A 378 2.56 10.67 -0.66
C THR A 378 3.89 11.28 -0.23
N SER A 379 4.93 11.04 -1.03
CA SER A 379 6.27 11.51 -0.75
C SER A 379 6.97 11.99 -2.02
N SER A 380 7.88 12.96 -1.89
CA SER A 380 8.82 13.30 -2.97
C SER A 380 9.93 12.23 -3.07
N PHE A 381 9.54 10.96 -3.24
CA PHE A 381 10.45 9.82 -3.20
C PHE A 381 11.54 9.89 -4.28
N GLN A 382 11.23 10.41 -5.47
CA GLN A 382 12.22 10.66 -6.50
C GLN A 382 13.36 11.55 -6.00
N ARG A 383 13.07 12.52 -5.13
CA ARG A 383 14.08 13.43 -4.52
C ARG A 383 14.87 12.77 -3.41
N VAL A 384 14.27 11.80 -2.73
CA VAL A 384 14.98 10.93 -1.79
C VAL A 384 16.01 10.10 -2.57
N MET A 385 15.59 9.51 -3.70
CA MET A 385 16.44 8.66 -4.53
C MET A 385 17.55 9.43 -5.25
N THR A 386 17.28 10.65 -5.72
CA THR A 386 18.29 11.51 -6.39
C THR A 386 19.13 12.35 -5.43
N GLY A 387 18.80 12.35 -4.13
CA GLY A 387 19.46 13.18 -3.12
C GLY A 387 19.15 14.69 -3.23
N SER A 388 18.07 15.07 -3.93
CA SER A 388 17.67 16.45 -4.19
C SER A 388 16.63 16.99 -3.18
N LEU A 389 16.29 16.22 -2.13
CA LEU A 389 15.31 16.59 -1.11
C LEU A 389 15.70 17.91 -0.41
N SER A 390 14.74 18.82 -0.22
CA SER A 390 14.98 20.13 0.41
C SER A 390 13.88 20.48 1.41
N SER A 391 14.26 21.05 2.55
CA SER A 391 13.35 21.50 3.59
C SER A 391 12.69 22.86 3.32
N ASN A 392 13.04 23.50 2.21
CA ASN A 392 12.37 24.73 1.74
C ASN A 392 10.99 24.48 1.10
N ARG A 393 10.59 23.20 0.95
CA ARG A 393 9.31 22.81 0.36
C ARG A 393 8.70 21.64 1.12
N VAL A 394 7.39 21.47 0.97
CA VAL A 394 6.69 20.29 1.48
C VAL A 394 7.06 19.07 0.64
N ASN A 395 7.53 18.02 1.32
CA ASN A 395 8.00 16.77 0.72
C ASN A 395 7.07 15.58 0.99
N PHE A 396 6.35 15.60 2.11
CA PHE A 396 5.55 14.46 2.57
C PHE A 396 4.14 14.92 2.91
N ARG A 397 3.12 14.13 2.56
CA ARG A 397 1.72 14.45 2.86
C ARG A 397 0.94 13.19 3.23
N ILE A 398 -0.02 13.36 4.13
CA ILE A 398 -1.10 12.39 4.36
C ILE A 398 -2.38 13.01 3.86
N HIS A 399 -3.11 12.26 3.04
CA HIS A 399 -4.40 12.64 2.47
C HIS A 399 -5.50 11.72 2.96
N ALA A 400 -6.73 12.23 3.01
CA ALA A 400 -7.89 11.41 3.32
C ALA A 400 -9.19 11.95 2.75
N GLU A 401 -10.05 11.10 2.20
CA GLU A 401 -11.43 11.48 1.89
C GLU A 401 -12.36 10.27 1.97
N LYS A 402 -13.64 10.52 2.23
CA LYS A 402 -14.67 9.48 2.21
C LYS A 402 -14.83 8.93 0.80
N ILE A 403 -14.87 7.60 0.69
CA ILE A 403 -15.11 6.93 -0.60
C ILE A 403 -16.43 7.37 -1.22
N SER A 404 -17.48 7.59 -0.43
CA SER A 404 -18.77 8.06 -0.93
C SER A 404 -18.68 9.43 -1.63
N VAL A 405 -17.76 10.29 -1.19
CA VAL A 405 -17.50 11.60 -1.81
C VAL A 405 -16.68 11.39 -3.09
N LEU A 406 -15.61 10.59 -3.00
CA LEU A 406 -14.73 10.26 -4.14
C LEU A 406 -15.50 9.60 -5.30
N MET A 407 -16.48 8.76 -4.97
CA MET A 407 -17.20 7.93 -5.93
C MET A 407 -18.52 8.53 -6.43
N ALA A 408 -18.96 9.70 -5.90
CA ALA A 408 -20.29 10.26 -6.16
C ALA A 408 -20.67 10.37 -7.65
N ASN A 409 -19.68 10.59 -8.53
CA ASN A 409 -19.86 10.64 -9.99
C ASN A 409 -18.81 9.80 -10.74
N SER A 410 -18.18 8.85 -10.06
CA SER A 410 -17.14 8.02 -10.70
C SER A 410 -17.76 6.82 -11.40
N PRO A 411 -17.37 6.50 -12.65
CA PRO A 411 -17.81 5.26 -13.30
C PRO A 411 -17.37 4.00 -12.55
N CYS A 412 -16.31 4.07 -11.73
CA CYS A 412 -15.90 2.96 -10.84
C CYS A 412 -17.01 2.54 -9.87
N ALA A 413 -17.92 3.44 -9.50
CA ALA A 413 -18.99 3.17 -8.56
C ALA A 413 -20.14 2.34 -9.16
N VAL A 414 -20.18 2.17 -10.49
CA VAL A 414 -21.29 1.54 -11.21
C VAL A 414 -20.86 0.16 -11.73
N PRO A 415 -21.03 -0.92 -10.95
CA PRO A 415 -20.72 -2.26 -11.45
C PRO A 415 -21.72 -2.67 -12.56
N PRO A 416 -21.31 -3.56 -13.49
CA PRO A 416 -22.24 -4.18 -14.42
C PRO A 416 -23.32 -4.98 -13.67
N LYS A 417 -24.60 -4.88 -14.08
CA LYS A 417 -25.75 -5.45 -13.35
C LYS A 417 -25.65 -6.95 -13.05
N ASP A 418 -24.99 -7.71 -13.92
CA ASP A 418 -24.89 -9.18 -13.83
C ASP A 418 -23.50 -9.67 -13.36
N ARG A 419 -22.66 -8.78 -12.82
CA ARG A 419 -21.28 -9.11 -12.43
C ARG A 419 -20.99 -8.68 -11.00
N ASN A 420 -20.47 -9.63 -10.22
CA ASN A 420 -19.99 -9.37 -8.87
C ASN A 420 -18.50 -8.97 -8.89
N HIS A 421 -18.00 -8.42 -7.79
CA HIS A 421 -16.58 -8.15 -7.61
C HIS A 421 -15.71 -9.39 -7.84
N GLY A 422 -14.52 -9.19 -8.41
CA GLY A 422 -13.62 -10.27 -8.80
C GLY A 422 -14.15 -11.17 -9.92
N HIS A 423 -15.14 -10.74 -10.71
CA HIS A 423 -15.66 -11.51 -11.85
C HIS A 423 -14.55 -11.93 -12.82
N TYR A 424 -13.68 -10.98 -13.20
CA TYR A 424 -12.59 -11.26 -14.14
C TYR A 424 -11.46 -12.09 -13.51
N ALA A 425 -11.20 -11.92 -12.22
CA ALA A 425 -10.27 -12.79 -11.50
C ALA A 425 -10.72 -14.25 -11.53
N ASN A 426 -12.02 -14.52 -11.33
CA ASN A 426 -12.58 -15.86 -11.46
C ASN A 426 -12.40 -16.42 -12.87
N LEU A 427 -12.72 -15.63 -13.91
CA LEU A 427 -12.65 -16.08 -15.30
C LEU A 427 -11.23 -16.50 -15.70
N ILE A 428 -10.23 -15.71 -15.29
CA ILE A 428 -8.84 -16.02 -15.61
C ILE A 428 -8.38 -17.25 -14.80
N SER A 429 -8.70 -17.30 -13.51
CA SER A 429 -8.35 -18.45 -12.66
C SER A 429 -8.94 -19.78 -13.16
N MET A 430 -10.18 -19.78 -13.68
CA MET A 430 -10.82 -21.00 -14.20
C MET A 430 -10.25 -21.49 -15.52
N LYS A 431 -9.64 -20.62 -16.34
CA LYS A 431 -9.03 -21.01 -17.61
C LYS A 431 -7.75 -21.82 -17.39
N ASP A 432 -6.98 -21.49 -16.35
CA ASP A 432 -5.72 -22.16 -16.04
C ASP A 432 -5.88 -23.47 -15.24
N ASP A 433 -7.05 -23.73 -14.64
CA ASP A 433 -7.36 -25.03 -14.01
C ASP A 433 -7.51 -26.18 -15.05
N ASN A 434 -7.60 -25.87 -16.35
CA ASN A 434 -7.68 -26.87 -17.42
C ASN A 434 -6.28 -27.27 -17.93
N HIS A 435 -5.76 -28.36 -17.36
CA HIS A 435 -4.40 -28.89 -17.54
C HIS A 435 -3.88 -29.03 -18.99
N ILE A 436 -2.64 -28.55 -19.20
CA ILE A 436 -1.66 -29.15 -20.12
C ILE A 436 -0.38 -29.41 -19.33
N MET A 437 -0.11 -30.67 -18.98
CA MET A 437 1.22 -31.09 -18.53
C MET A 437 2.17 -31.05 -19.74
N PHE A 438 3.14 -30.15 -19.74
CA PHE A 438 4.23 -30.22 -20.70
C PHE A 438 5.18 -31.35 -20.31
N ARG A 439 5.43 -32.28 -21.24
CA ARG A 439 6.28 -33.47 -21.04
C ARG A 439 7.76 -33.14 -20.82
N TYR A 440 8.17 -31.91 -21.14
CA TYR A 440 9.52 -31.39 -20.94
C TYR A 440 9.42 -29.93 -20.45
N GLY A 441 9.66 -29.71 -19.15
CA GLY A 441 9.87 -28.39 -18.56
C GLY A 441 11.34 -28.27 -18.15
N ALA A 442 12.10 -27.42 -18.85
CA ALA A 442 13.44 -26.93 -18.55
C ALA A 442 14.34 -27.88 -17.72
N VAL A 443 14.70 -29.02 -18.31
CA VAL A 443 15.86 -29.81 -17.84
C VAL A 443 17.10 -29.20 -18.51
N SER A 444 17.94 -28.58 -17.69
CA SER A 444 19.40 -28.61 -17.83
C SER A 444 19.96 -28.27 -19.21
N TYR A 445 19.90 -27.00 -19.62
CA TYR A 445 20.88 -26.44 -20.56
C TYR A 445 21.12 -24.98 -20.20
N LEU A 446 22.03 -24.76 -19.25
CA LEU A 446 23.16 -23.82 -19.30
C LEU A 446 23.91 -23.85 -17.95
#